data_AF-A0AA91QSR0-F1
#
_entry.id   AF-A0AA91QSR0-F1
#
_cell.length_a   1.000
_cell.length_b   1.000
_cell.length_c   1.000
_cell.angle_alpha   90.00
_cell.angle_beta   90.00
_cell.angle_gamma   90.00
#
_symmetry.space_group_name_H-M   'P 1'
#
loop_
_entity.id
_entity.type
_entity.pdbx_description
1 polymer ?
#
loop_
_entity_poly.entity_id
_entity_poly.type
_entity_poly.pdbx_seq_one_letter_code
_entity_poly.pdbx_strand_id
1 'polypeptide(L)'
;MIKYHPSSELLDAFAAGQLPTSMAIALSAHVELCQQCREHVSAKEEALALAAFEEAETDHEFAAGTLPWDDDLEADMMSAIFDAPEQGEASRIQVARSDEIRIGDKTYTLPRALQRFSDSNWLSFGKVQRARLNLEEGATRASFLHIDEGGSVPAHTHKGYELTLLLDGTFEDESGQYSPGDFILLDSRHHHTPSTKDGCLCYTVANAPLHFTQGVSKLLNTVGHAIY
;
A
#
# COMPACT_ATOMS: atom_id res chain seq x y z
N MET A 1 -12.81 -9.34 -12.39
CA MET A 1 -13.64 -8.38 -11.64
C MET A 1 -13.26 -8.54 -10.19
N ILE A 2 -12.85 -7.44 -9.55
CA ILE A 2 -12.47 -7.41 -8.13
C ILE A 2 -13.70 -7.72 -7.29
N LYS A 3 -13.56 -8.58 -6.28
CA LYS A 3 -14.63 -9.04 -5.40
C LYS A 3 -14.44 -8.56 -3.96
N TYR A 4 -13.20 -8.38 -3.54
CA TYR A 4 -12.86 -8.03 -2.17
C TYR A 4 -12.34 -6.59 -2.13
N HIS A 5 -13.02 -5.75 -1.35
CA HIS A 5 -12.78 -4.31 -1.28
C HIS A 5 -12.44 -3.90 0.15
N PRO A 6 -11.66 -2.82 0.35
CA PRO A 6 -11.54 -2.18 1.66
C PRO A 6 -12.91 -1.74 2.19
N SER A 7 -13.04 -1.65 3.52
CA SER A 7 -14.25 -1.07 4.13
C SER A 7 -14.39 0.41 3.75
N SER A 8 -15.63 0.92 3.78
CA SER A 8 -15.88 2.35 3.58
C SER A 8 -15.11 3.22 4.57
N GLU A 9 -14.96 2.77 5.81
CA GLU A 9 -14.17 3.44 6.85
C GLU A 9 -12.69 3.60 6.45
N LEU A 10 -12.10 2.55 5.84
CA LEU A 10 -10.71 2.62 5.36
C LEU A 10 -10.58 3.53 4.13
N LEU A 11 -11.53 3.48 3.20
CA LEU A 11 -11.54 4.38 2.04
C LEU A 11 -11.68 5.84 2.47
N ASP A 12 -12.52 6.11 3.46
CA ASP A 12 -12.71 7.44 4.02
C ASP A 12 -11.44 7.95 4.72
N ALA A 13 -10.80 7.09 5.54
CA ALA A 13 -9.54 7.42 6.19
C ALA A 13 -8.40 7.65 5.19
N PHE A 14 -8.40 6.91 4.07
CA PHE A 14 -7.44 7.12 2.98
C PHE A 14 -7.62 8.49 2.32
N ALA A 15 -8.86 8.83 1.93
CA ALA A 15 -9.19 10.14 1.36
C ALA A 15 -8.83 11.30 2.31
N ALA A 16 -8.97 11.10 3.61
CA ALA A 16 -8.59 12.07 4.63
C ALA A 16 -7.08 12.12 4.95
N GLY A 17 -6.25 11.27 4.33
CA GLY A 17 -4.81 11.23 4.58
C GLY A 17 -4.42 10.71 5.97
N GLN A 18 -5.27 9.89 6.61
CA GLN A 18 -5.13 9.46 8.01
C GLN A 18 -4.53 8.05 8.17
N LEU A 19 -4.21 7.39 7.06
CA LEU A 19 -3.67 6.03 7.09
C LEU A 19 -2.15 6.00 7.23
N PRO A 20 -1.60 5.00 7.95
CA PRO A 20 -0.16 4.75 7.91
C PRO A 20 0.34 4.44 6.50
N THR A 21 1.61 4.72 6.23
CA THR A 21 2.21 4.63 4.89
C THR A 21 2.01 3.26 4.24
N SER A 22 2.20 2.17 4.99
CA SER A 22 2.03 0.82 4.44
C SER A 22 0.62 0.54 3.96
N MET A 23 -0.38 1.05 4.68
CA MET A 23 -1.80 0.89 4.34
C MET A 23 -2.19 1.83 3.20
N ALA A 24 -1.70 3.08 3.21
CA ALA A 24 -1.93 4.06 2.15
C ALA A 24 -1.39 3.58 0.79
N ILE A 25 -0.22 2.92 0.77
CA ILE A 25 0.33 2.31 -0.47
C ILE A 25 -0.62 1.24 -1.02
N ALA A 26 -1.16 0.36 -0.17
CA ALA A 26 -2.10 -0.68 -0.61
C ALA A 26 -3.40 -0.08 -1.14
N LEU A 27 -3.99 0.90 -0.44
CA LEU A 27 -5.22 1.53 -0.91
C LEU A 27 -4.98 2.33 -2.20
N SER A 28 -3.85 3.02 -2.33
CA SER A 28 -3.49 3.72 -3.56
C SER A 28 -3.38 2.73 -4.75
N ALA A 29 -2.71 1.60 -4.56
CA ALA A 29 -2.63 0.54 -5.57
C ALA A 29 -4.01 -0.08 -5.88
N HIS A 30 -4.82 -0.36 -4.86
CA HIS A 30 -6.16 -0.91 -5.05
C HIS A 30 -7.09 0.06 -5.79
N VAL A 31 -7.07 1.35 -5.46
CA VAL A 31 -7.86 2.41 -6.12
C VAL A 31 -7.46 2.57 -7.58
N GLU A 32 -6.17 2.41 -7.91
CA GLU A 32 -5.70 2.37 -9.30
C GLU A 32 -6.33 1.20 -10.09
N LEU A 33 -6.48 0.04 -9.44
CA LEU A 33 -7.02 -1.20 -10.03
C LEU A 33 -8.56 -1.28 -10.00
N CYS A 34 -9.23 -0.63 -9.05
CA CYS A 34 -10.65 -0.77 -8.77
C CYS A 34 -11.43 0.51 -9.07
N GLN A 35 -12.31 0.49 -10.07
CA GLN A 35 -13.14 1.64 -10.42
C GLN A 35 -14.09 2.06 -9.28
N GLN A 36 -14.80 1.12 -8.66
CA GLN A 36 -15.76 1.41 -7.59
C GLN A 36 -15.09 2.11 -6.39
N CYS A 37 -13.94 1.60 -5.93
CA CYS A 37 -13.24 2.21 -4.80
C CYS A 37 -12.62 3.57 -5.16
N ARG A 38 -12.23 3.78 -6.43
CA ARG A 38 -11.80 5.09 -6.94
C ARG A 38 -12.91 6.12 -6.92
N GLU A 39 -14.11 5.73 -7.34
CA GLU A 39 -15.29 6.60 -7.30
C GLU A 39 -15.66 6.97 -5.85
N HIS A 40 -15.61 6.01 -4.91
CA HIS A 40 -15.81 6.29 -3.49
C HIS A 40 -14.80 7.31 -2.95
N VAL A 41 -13.50 7.06 -3.17
CA VAL A 41 -12.43 7.94 -2.68
C VAL A 41 -12.56 9.34 -3.29
N SER A 42 -12.79 9.44 -4.60
CA SER A 42 -12.97 10.72 -5.28
C SER A 42 -14.16 11.52 -4.71
N ALA A 43 -15.29 10.86 -4.43
CA ALA A 43 -16.45 11.52 -3.84
C ALA A 43 -16.17 11.99 -2.40
N LYS A 44 -15.41 11.21 -1.62
CA LYS A 44 -15.00 11.60 -0.28
C LYS A 44 -14.01 12.76 -0.28
N GLU A 45 -13.03 12.75 -1.18
CA GLU A 45 -12.08 13.85 -1.38
C GLU A 45 -12.80 15.15 -1.76
N GLU A 46 -13.80 15.08 -2.65
CA GLU A 46 -14.65 16.22 -3.00
C GLU A 46 -15.42 16.75 -1.79
N ALA A 47 -16.04 15.86 -1.00
CA ALA A 47 -16.77 16.25 0.20
C ALA A 47 -15.86 16.89 1.27
N LEU A 48 -14.65 16.37 1.47
CA LEU A 48 -13.65 16.94 2.37
C LEU A 48 -13.16 18.30 1.89
N ALA A 49 -12.94 18.46 0.57
CA ALA A 49 -12.56 19.74 -0.01
C ALA A 49 -13.65 20.78 0.22
N LEU A 50 -14.92 20.46 -0.06
CA LEU A 50 -16.05 21.36 0.19
C LEU A 50 -16.14 21.77 1.67
N ALA A 51 -16.06 20.81 2.59
CA ALA A 51 -16.09 21.10 4.03
C ALA A 51 -14.95 22.03 4.47
N ALA A 52 -13.74 21.82 3.95
CA ALA A 52 -12.60 22.68 4.25
C ALA A 52 -12.79 24.12 3.73
N PHE A 53 -13.44 24.30 2.58
CA PHE A 53 -13.76 25.64 2.05
C PHE A 53 -14.94 26.29 2.77
N GLU A 54 -15.98 25.54 3.17
CA GLU A 54 -17.12 26.07 3.95
C GLU A 54 -16.70 26.48 5.38
N GLU A 55 -15.84 25.69 6.05
CA GLU A 55 -15.27 26.06 7.35
C GLU A 55 -14.46 27.36 7.25
N ALA A 56 -13.67 27.51 6.18
CA ALA A 56 -12.94 28.75 5.91
C ALA A 56 -13.86 29.96 5.67
N GLU A 57 -15.09 29.74 5.15
CA GLU A 57 -16.09 30.79 5.02
C GLU A 57 -16.80 31.13 6.34
N THR A 58 -17.01 30.16 7.24
CA THR A 58 -17.63 30.44 8.55
C THR A 58 -16.69 31.12 9.55
N ASP A 59 -15.37 30.98 9.34
CA ASP A 59 -14.38 31.75 10.07
C ASP A 59 -14.24 33.19 9.54
N HIS A 60 -15.14 33.70 8.67
CA HIS A 60 -15.23 35.12 8.27
C HIS A 60 -15.58 36.12 9.40
N GLU A 61 -14.89 36.02 10.54
CA GLU A 61 -14.04 37.12 11.01
C GLU A 61 -12.62 37.09 10.37
N PHE A 62 -12.41 36.28 9.32
CA PHE A 62 -11.56 36.56 8.16
C PHE A 62 -12.13 37.79 7.45
N ALA A 63 -11.95 38.94 8.10
CA ALA A 63 -11.74 40.18 7.39
C ALA A 63 -10.72 39.91 6.27
N ALA A 64 -10.87 40.57 5.13
CA ALA A 64 -9.98 40.48 3.98
C ALA A 64 -8.54 40.99 4.28
N GLY A 65 -7.86 40.43 5.29
CA GLY A 65 -6.54 40.86 5.77
C GLY A 65 -6.01 40.25 7.09
N THR A 66 -6.46 39.08 7.58
CA THR A 66 -6.02 38.57 8.91
C THR A 66 -5.64 37.08 9.03
N LEU A 67 -5.23 36.42 7.95
CA LEU A 67 -3.94 35.73 8.07
C LEU A 67 -2.92 36.79 7.69
N PRO A 68 -1.80 36.98 8.41
CA PRO A 68 -0.67 37.67 7.83
C PRO A 68 -0.14 36.76 6.72
N TRP A 69 -0.82 36.74 5.57
CA TRP A 69 -0.12 36.94 4.32
C TRP A 69 0.60 38.27 4.51
N ASP A 70 1.77 38.16 5.12
CA ASP A 70 2.73 39.23 5.14
C ASP A 70 3.01 39.53 3.67
N ASP A 71 2.80 40.78 3.25
CA ASP A 71 3.16 41.21 1.89
C ASP A 71 4.63 40.83 1.62
N ASP A 72 5.47 40.78 2.67
CA ASP A 72 6.84 40.29 2.60
C ASP A 72 6.92 38.77 2.32
N LEU A 73 6.02 37.95 2.86
CA LEU A 73 5.98 36.50 2.58
C LEU A 73 5.49 36.20 1.15
N GLU A 74 4.52 36.96 0.65
CA GLU A 74 4.08 36.87 -0.75
C GLU A 74 5.20 37.31 -1.70
N ALA A 75 5.82 38.45 -1.40
CA ALA A 75 6.94 38.98 -2.18
C ALA A 75 8.16 38.05 -2.12
N ASP A 76 8.48 37.48 -0.96
CA ASP A 76 9.59 36.54 -0.79
C ASP A 76 9.31 35.22 -1.51
N MET A 77 8.07 34.70 -1.47
CA MET A 77 7.70 33.50 -2.20
C MET A 77 7.74 33.73 -3.71
N MET A 78 7.20 34.85 -4.21
CA MET A 78 7.29 35.21 -5.63
C MET A 78 8.73 35.45 -6.05
N SER A 79 9.50 36.19 -5.26
CA SER A 79 10.92 36.44 -5.49
C SER A 79 11.69 35.13 -5.54
N ALA A 80 11.46 34.21 -4.61
CA ALA A 80 12.07 32.88 -4.61
C ALA A 80 11.68 32.03 -5.83
N ILE A 81 10.48 32.20 -6.40
CA ILE A 81 10.05 31.54 -7.64
C ILE A 81 10.77 32.16 -8.86
N PHE A 82 10.89 33.49 -8.93
CA PHE A 82 11.52 34.19 -10.05
C PHE A 82 13.06 34.11 -10.03
N ASP A 83 13.65 34.13 -8.83
CA ASP A 83 15.08 33.97 -8.59
C ASP A 83 15.49 32.51 -8.43
N ALA A 84 14.52 31.57 -8.44
CA ALA A 84 14.82 30.16 -8.54
C ALA A 84 15.70 29.99 -9.79
N PRO A 85 16.93 29.46 -9.66
CA PRO A 85 17.77 29.23 -10.83
C PRO A 85 16.96 28.39 -11.80
N GLU A 86 16.94 28.78 -13.09
CA GLU A 86 16.45 27.88 -14.13
C GLU A 86 17.09 26.52 -13.85
N GLN A 87 16.27 25.52 -13.53
CA GLN A 87 16.74 24.22 -13.09
C GLN A 87 17.46 23.55 -14.27
N GLY A 88 18.74 23.88 -14.47
CA GLY A 88 19.58 23.33 -15.51
C GLY A 88 19.64 21.83 -15.34
N GLU A 89 19.24 21.07 -16.37
CA GLU A 89 19.11 19.59 -16.39
C GLU A 89 18.36 18.90 -15.23
N ALA A 90 18.00 19.60 -14.15
CA ALA A 90 17.41 19.06 -12.92
C ALA A 90 15.88 18.94 -12.99
N SER A 91 15.26 19.44 -14.06
CA SER A 91 13.92 19.03 -14.53
C SER A 91 13.98 17.77 -15.41
N ARG A 92 15.03 16.94 -15.28
CA ARG A 92 14.92 15.56 -15.74
C ARG A 92 13.83 14.92 -14.89
N ILE A 93 12.67 14.68 -15.52
CA ILE A 93 11.70 13.65 -15.13
C ILE A 93 12.52 12.55 -14.46
N GLN A 94 12.33 12.36 -13.14
CA GLN A 94 13.02 11.28 -12.44
C GLN A 94 12.92 10.04 -13.32
N VAL A 95 14.06 9.41 -13.64
CA VAL A 95 14.14 8.23 -14.52
C VAL A 95 12.88 7.42 -14.30
N ALA A 96 12.08 7.27 -15.36
CA ALA A 96 10.81 6.53 -15.29
C ALA A 96 11.12 5.22 -14.58
N ARG A 97 10.66 5.11 -13.32
CA ARG A 97 10.89 3.91 -12.55
C ARG A 97 10.19 2.80 -13.31
N SER A 98 10.81 1.63 -13.36
CA SER A 98 10.19 0.54 -14.10
C SER A 98 8.83 0.26 -13.48
N ASP A 99 7.82 0.25 -14.34
CA ASP A 99 6.51 -0.29 -14.02
C ASP A 99 6.54 -1.82 -13.96
N GLU A 100 7.68 -2.45 -14.24
CA GLU A 100 7.86 -3.90 -14.17
C GLU A 100 8.70 -4.32 -12.96
N ILE A 101 8.35 -5.46 -12.38
CA ILE A 101 9.21 -6.21 -11.45
C ILE A 101 9.47 -7.61 -12.00
N ARG A 102 10.73 -8.04 -11.95
CA ARG A 102 11.16 -9.35 -12.44
C ARG A 102 11.50 -10.27 -11.29
N ILE A 103 10.92 -11.46 -11.30
CA ILE A 103 11.10 -12.49 -10.27
C ILE A 103 11.35 -13.81 -10.99
N GLY A 104 12.62 -14.23 -11.03
CA GLY A 104 13.05 -15.32 -11.92
C GLY A 104 12.76 -14.98 -13.38
N ASP A 105 12.05 -15.87 -14.07
CA ASP A 105 11.65 -15.69 -15.48
C ASP A 105 10.30 -14.97 -15.64
N LYS A 106 9.63 -14.60 -14.54
CA LYS A 106 8.33 -13.92 -14.57
C LYS A 106 8.51 -12.41 -14.48
N THR A 107 7.69 -11.68 -15.22
CA THR A 107 7.64 -10.20 -15.21
C THR A 107 6.22 -9.77 -14.89
N TYR A 108 6.08 -8.82 -13.96
CA TYR A 108 4.80 -8.33 -13.47
C TYR A 108 4.73 -6.81 -13.59
N THR A 109 3.56 -6.26 -13.91
CA THR A 109 3.33 -4.82 -13.90
C THR A 109 2.89 -4.35 -12.50
N LEU A 110 3.55 -3.31 -11.99
CA LEU A 110 3.31 -2.72 -10.68
C LEU A 110 2.42 -1.47 -10.79
N PRO A 111 1.41 -1.33 -9.90
CA PRO A 111 0.71 -0.07 -9.68
C PRO A 111 1.68 1.05 -9.29
N ARG A 112 1.32 2.30 -9.60
CA ARG A 112 2.21 3.47 -9.46
C ARG A 112 2.82 3.63 -8.07
N ALA A 113 2.02 3.40 -7.02
CA ALA A 113 2.47 3.49 -5.63
C ALA A 113 3.61 2.51 -5.29
N LEU A 114 3.75 1.42 -6.06
CA LEU A 114 4.69 0.33 -5.82
C LEU A 114 5.92 0.36 -6.73
N GLN A 115 5.91 1.13 -7.83
CA GLN A 115 7.00 1.21 -8.81
C GLN A 115 8.32 1.68 -8.19
N ARG A 116 8.28 2.42 -7.07
CA ARG A 116 9.48 2.80 -6.32
C ARG A 116 10.26 1.63 -5.73
N PHE A 117 9.66 0.45 -5.73
CA PHE A 117 10.20 -0.77 -5.17
C PHE A 117 10.44 -1.85 -6.23
N SER A 118 10.45 -1.50 -7.53
CA SER A 118 10.72 -2.43 -8.64
C SER A 118 12.03 -3.20 -8.46
N ASP A 119 13.04 -2.56 -7.86
CA ASP A 119 14.39 -3.10 -7.69
C ASP A 119 14.62 -3.74 -6.30
N SER A 120 13.57 -4.30 -5.70
CA SER A 120 13.64 -4.87 -4.35
C SER A 120 14.52 -6.12 -4.26
N ASN A 121 15.14 -6.32 -3.10
CA ASN A 121 15.94 -7.51 -2.80
C ASN A 121 15.06 -8.66 -2.28
N TRP A 122 15.18 -9.83 -2.90
CA TRP A 122 14.35 -10.99 -2.62
C TRP A 122 15.06 -12.05 -1.77
N LEU A 123 14.32 -12.65 -0.84
CA LEU A 123 14.71 -13.83 -0.08
C LEU A 123 13.79 -15.00 -0.47
N SER A 124 14.40 -16.13 -0.86
CA SER A 124 13.66 -17.31 -1.31
C SER A 124 13.61 -18.40 -0.24
N PHE A 125 12.43 -18.99 -0.06
CA PHE A 125 12.14 -20.08 0.85
C PHE A 125 11.29 -21.13 0.13
N GLY A 126 11.94 -22.04 -0.59
CA GLY A 126 11.25 -22.99 -1.47
C GLY A 126 10.50 -22.25 -2.58
N LYS A 127 9.19 -22.49 -2.70
CA LYS A 127 8.29 -21.87 -3.68
C LYS A 127 7.79 -20.47 -3.29
N VAL A 128 8.26 -19.92 -2.17
CA VAL A 128 7.83 -18.62 -1.67
C VAL A 128 9.02 -17.68 -1.65
N GLN A 129 8.86 -16.51 -2.25
CA GLN A 129 9.86 -15.45 -2.27
C GLN A 129 9.30 -14.19 -1.62
N ARG A 130 10.14 -13.45 -0.92
CA ARG A 130 9.72 -12.23 -0.23
C ARG A 130 10.73 -11.12 -0.38
N ALA A 131 10.25 -9.93 -0.70
CA ALA A 131 11.04 -8.71 -0.72
C ALA A 131 10.48 -7.72 0.32
N ARG A 132 11.29 -7.33 1.31
CA ARG A 132 10.86 -6.38 2.34
C ARG A 132 10.92 -4.95 1.82
N LEU A 133 9.89 -4.18 2.12
CA LEU A 133 9.78 -2.77 1.77
C LEU A 133 10.06 -1.94 3.02
N ASN A 134 11.15 -1.17 3.00
CA ASN A 134 11.49 -0.30 4.12
C ASN A 134 10.65 0.98 4.06
N LEU A 135 9.63 1.05 4.92
CA LEU A 135 8.73 2.20 5.06
C LEU A 135 8.93 2.95 6.38
N GLU A 136 9.92 2.55 7.18
CA GLU A 136 10.24 3.17 8.48
C GLU A 136 9.06 3.21 9.49
N GLU A 137 8.12 2.27 9.35
CA GLU A 137 6.86 2.24 10.12
C GLU A 137 6.94 1.32 11.35
N GLY A 138 7.91 1.57 12.24
CA GLY A 138 8.02 0.88 13.53
C GLY A 138 8.04 -0.66 13.43
N ALA A 139 7.03 -1.33 14.01
CA ALA A 139 6.88 -2.78 14.01
C ALA A 139 6.13 -3.33 12.78
N THR A 140 5.53 -2.44 11.97
CA THR A 140 4.83 -2.81 10.74
C THR A 140 5.83 -3.21 9.66
N ARG A 141 5.48 -4.24 8.91
CA ARG A 141 6.31 -4.81 7.85
C ARG A 141 5.49 -4.90 6.58
N ALA A 142 5.87 -4.10 5.59
CA ALA A 142 5.38 -4.22 4.23
C ALA A 142 6.32 -5.10 3.41
N SER A 143 5.79 -5.90 2.50
CA SER A 143 6.58 -6.76 1.64
C SER A 143 5.89 -7.01 0.30
N PHE A 144 6.67 -7.29 -0.74
CA PHE A 144 6.18 -8.14 -1.80
C PHE A 144 6.27 -9.60 -1.36
N LEU A 145 5.22 -10.35 -1.61
CA LEU A 145 5.17 -11.80 -1.47
C LEU A 145 4.92 -12.39 -2.84
N HIS A 146 5.79 -13.28 -3.28
CA HIS A 146 5.63 -14.03 -4.51
C HIS A 146 5.57 -15.52 -4.17
N ILE A 147 4.63 -16.21 -4.80
CA ILE A 147 4.44 -17.64 -4.64
C ILE A 147 4.49 -18.27 -6.04
N ASP A 148 5.39 -19.22 -6.22
CA ASP A 148 5.52 -19.98 -7.47
C ASP A 148 4.32 -20.89 -7.71
N GLU A 149 4.24 -21.39 -8.95
CA GLU A 149 3.25 -22.37 -9.39
C GLU A 149 3.17 -23.57 -8.43
N GLY A 150 1.97 -23.90 -7.97
CA GLY A 150 1.73 -24.96 -6.98
C GLY A 150 2.41 -24.71 -5.63
N GLY A 151 2.70 -23.47 -5.28
CA GLY A 151 3.25 -23.06 -3.99
C GLY A 151 2.16 -22.80 -2.94
N SER A 152 2.54 -22.86 -1.67
CA SER A 152 1.66 -22.54 -0.55
C SER A 152 2.43 -21.93 0.62
N VAL A 153 1.71 -21.13 1.41
CA VAL A 153 2.18 -20.62 2.70
C VAL A 153 1.60 -21.53 3.79
N PRO A 154 2.43 -22.05 4.71
CA PRO A 154 1.94 -22.90 5.79
C PRO A 154 0.86 -22.22 6.63
N ALA A 155 -0.06 -23.04 7.17
CA ALA A 155 -1.18 -22.58 7.97
C ALA A 155 -0.72 -21.69 9.14
N HIS A 156 -1.29 -20.50 9.22
CA HIS A 156 -0.90 -19.50 10.22
C HIS A 156 -2.09 -18.63 10.65
N THR A 157 -1.87 -17.84 11.68
CA THR A 157 -2.75 -16.77 12.16
C THR A 157 -1.92 -15.54 12.51
N HIS A 158 -2.59 -14.45 12.85
CA HIS A 158 -2.00 -13.15 13.06
C HIS A 158 -2.13 -12.71 14.51
N LYS A 159 -1.11 -12.04 15.04
CA LYS A 159 -1.22 -11.39 16.37
C LYS A 159 -1.75 -9.96 16.29
N GLY A 160 -1.92 -9.44 15.08
CA GLY A 160 -2.48 -8.13 14.77
C GLY A 160 -3.30 -8.24 13.48
N TYR A 161 -3.16 -7.27 12.58
CA TYR A 161 -3.74 -7.35 11.24
C TYR A 161 -2.72 -7.85 10.22
N GLU A 162 -3.22 -8.56 9.21
CA GLU A 162 -2.53 -8.85 7.96
C GLU A 162 -3.37 -8.31 6.80
N LEU A 163 -2.75 -7.46 5.98
CA LEU A 163 -3.28 -7.03 4.70
C LEU A 163 -2.59 -7.81 3.59
N THR A 164 -3.38 -8.29 2.64
CA THR A 164 -2.92 -8.81 1.35
C THR A 164 -3.67 -8.11 0.23
N LEU A 165 -2.94 -7.47 -0.68
CA LEU A 165 -3.44 -6.98 -1.95
C LEU A 165 -2.85 -7.85 -3.07
N LEU A 166 -3.71 -8.49 -3.84
CA LEU A 166 -3.26 -9.26 -5.00
C LEU A 166 -2.87 -8.34 -6.15
N LEU A 167 -1.64 -8.46 -6.66
CA LEU A 167 -1.14 -7.66 -7.77
C LEU A 167 -1.21 -8.43 -9.09
N ASP A 168 -0.93 -9.73 -9.07
CA ASP A 168 -1.00 -10.61 -10.23
C ASP A 168 -1.25 -12.06 -9.83
N GLY A 169 -1.72 -12.88 -10.78
CA GLY A 169 -2.02 -14.28 -10.59
C GLY A 169 -3.28 -14.52 -9.76
N THR A 170 -3.36 -15.69 -9.12
CA THR A 170 -4.47 -16.04 -8.21
C THR A 170 -3.94 -16.82 -7.03
N PHE A 171 -4.61 -16.73 -5.87
CA PHE A 171 -4.45 -17.73 -4.81
C PHE A 171 -5.82 -18.08 -4.23
N GLU A 172 -5.90 -19.21 -3.55
CA GLU A 172 -7.06 -19.69 -2.83
C GLU A 172 -6.70 -20.04 -1.38
N ASP A 173 -7.64 -19.81 -0.49
CA ASP A 173 -7.61 -20.23 0.91
C ASP A 173 -9.01 -20.75 1.34
N GLU A 174 -9.21 -20.94 2.64
CA GLU A 174 -10.45 -21.45 3.24
C GLU A 174 -11.67 -20.53 3.03
N SER A 175 -11.45 -19.25 2.75
CA SER A 175 -12.49 -18.24 2.53
C SER A 175 -12.85 -18.07 1.06
N GLY A 176 -11.98 -18.47 0.13
CA GLY A 176 -12.29 -18.48 -1.29
C GLY A 176 -11.08 -18.31 -2.20
N GLN A 177 -11.34 -17.86 -3.43
CA GLN A 177 -10.34 -17.60 -4.45
C GLN A 177 -10.23 -16.10 -4.72
N TYR A 178 -9.00 -15.63 -4.81
CA TYR A 178 -8.61 -14.23 -4.97
C TYR A 178 -7.94 -14.00 -6.31
N SER A 179 -8.11 -12.78 -6.83
CA SER A 179 -7.66 -12.35 -8.15
C SER A 179 -7.09 -10.93 -8.08
N PRO A 180 -6.37 -10.45 -9.12
CA PRO A 180 -5.68 -9.18 -9.07
C PRO A 180 -6.61 -8.02 -8.73
N GLY A 181 -6.17 -7.18 -7.80
CA GLY A 181 -6.94 -6.09 -7.20
C GLY A 181 -7.74 -6.47 -5.95
N ASP A 182 -7.91 -7.75 -5.61
CA ASP A 182 -8.61 -8.13 -4.37
C ASP A 182 -7.83 -7.67 -3.12
N PHE A 183 -8.54 -7.00 -2.22
CA PHE A 183 -8.01 -6.44 -0.98
C PHE A 183 -8.54 -7.23 0.23
N ILE A 184 -7.62 -7.85 0.96
CA ILE A 184 -7.93 -8.82 2.00
C ILE A 184 -7.30 -8.34 3.30
N LEU A 185 -8.13 -7.94 4.27
CA LEU A 185 -7.67 -7.52 5.59
C LEU A 185 -8.16 -8.51 6.65
N LEU A 186 -7.23 -9.25 7.24
CA LEU A 186 -7.49 -10.29 8.23
C LEU A 186 -6.90 -9.92 9.58
N ASP A 187 -7.42 -10.56 10.63
CA ASP A 187 -6.98 -10.39 12.01
C ASP A 187 -6.73 -11.76 12.68
N SER A 188 -6.49 -11.74 13.99
CA SER A 188 -6.22 -12.92 14.82
C SER A 188 -7.31 -13.98 14.88
N ARG A 189 -8.52 -13.69 14.38
CA ARG A 189 -9.63 -14.65 14.31
C ARG A 189 -9.55 -15.55 13.07
N HIS A 190 -8.62 -15.26 12.16
CA HIS A 190 -8.48 -15.96 10.91
C HIS A 190 -7.32 -16.95 10.96
N HIS A 191 -7.60 -18.16 10.52
CA HIS A 191 -6.62 -19.20 10.26
C HIS A 191 -6.71 -19.55 8.79
N HIS A 192 -5.60 -19.43 8.07
CA HIS A 192 -5.63 -19.69 6.64
C HIS A 192 -4.37 -20.34 6.11
N THR A 193 -4.53 -21.01 4.96
CA THR A 193 -3.47 -21.70 4.22
C THR A 193 -3.45 -21.23 2.77
N PRO A 194 -2.87 -20.05 2.49
CA PRO A 194 -2.82 -19.52 1.13
C PRO A 194 -2.08 -20.46 0.19
N SER A 195 -2.68 -20.77 -0.96
CA SER A 195 -2.05 -21.60 -1.99
C SER A 195 -2.40 -21.13 -3.39
N THR A 196 -1.53 -21.36 -4.35
CA THR A 196 -1.73 -20.94 -5.74
C THR A 196 -1.47 -22.08 -6.70
N LYS A 197 -2.29 -22.16 -7.76
CA LYS A 197 -2.07 -23.09 -8.87
C LYS A 197 -1.04 -22.51 -9.82
N ASP A 198 -1.25 -21.31 -10.34
CA ASP A 198 -0.46 -20.72 -11.43
C ASP A 198 0.66 -19.75 -10.96
N GLY A 199 0.71 -19.50 -9.66
CA GLY A 199 1.56 -18.48 -9.04
C GLY A 199 0.83 -17.17 -8.80
N CYS A 200 1.36 -16.35 -7.90
CA CYS A 200 0.84 -15.01 -7.63
C CYS A 200 1.91 -14.04 -7.13
N LEU A 201 1.62 -12.75 -7.29
CA LEU A 201 2.35 -11.66 -6.68
C LEU A 201 1.39 -10.84 -5.82
N CYS A 202 1.80 -10.58 -4.58
CA CYS A 202 1.02 -9.82 -3.61
C CYS A 202 1.86 -8.70 -3.01
N TYR A 203 1.19 -7.60 -2.65
CA TYR A 203 1.68 -6.68 -1.63
C TYR A 203 1.06 -7.09 -0.29
N THR A 204 1.88 -7.27 0.74
CA THR A 204 1.42 -7.65 2.07
C THR A 204 1.89 -6.68 3.14
N VAL A 205 1.06 -6.49 4.17
CA VAL A 205 1.41 -5.71 5.37
C VAL A 205 1.04 -6.53 6.59
N ALA A 206 1.99 -6.72 7.50
CA ALA A 206 1.73 -7.30 8.81
C ALA A 206 2.25 -6.38 9.90
N ASN A 207 1.46 -6.15 10.94
CA ASN A 207 1.88 -5.35 12.09
C ASN A 207 2.26 -6.18 13.34
N ALA A 208 2.14 -7.51 13.25
CA ALA A 208 2.71 -8.44 14.23
C ALA A 208 3.20 -9.75 13.56
N PRO A 209 4.13 -10.49 14.18
CA PRO A 209 4.64 -11.76 13.66
C PRO A 209 3.55 -12.77 13.32
N LEU A 210 3.72 -13.43 12.17
CA LEU A 210 2.95 -14.63 11.81
C LEU A 210 3.08 -15.67 12.91
N HIS A 211 1.97 -16.32 13.23
CA HIS A 211 1.92 -17.40 14.20
C HIS A 211 1.47 -18.69 13.51
N PHE A 212 2.43 -19.56 13.20
CA PHE A 212 2.17 -20.83 12.53
C PHE A 212 1.44 -21.80 13.47
N THR A 213 0.33 -22.38 13.01
CA THR A 213 -0.62 -23.09 13.87
C THR A 213 -0.59 -24.61 13.74
N GLN A 214 0.08 -25.18 12.74
CA GLN A 214 -0.01 -26.62 12.44
C GLN A 214 1.34 -27.32 12.25
N GLY A 215 1.44 -28.57 12.73
CA GLY A 215 2.54 -29.49 12.44
C GLY A 215 3.94 -28.98 12.83
N VAL A 216 4.94 -29.39 12.04
CA VAL A 216 6.36 -28.99 12.20
C VAL A 216 6.59 -27.49 12.01
N SER A 217 5.67 -26.78 11.34
CA SER A 217 5.77 -25.33 11.12
C SER A 217 5.68 -24.53 12.43
N LYS A 218 5.13 -25.10 13.51
CA LYS A 218 5.18 -24.49 14.85
C LYS A 218 6.60 -24.24 15.36
N LEU A 219 7.58 -25.04 14.92
CA LEU A 219 8.99 -24.85 15.27
C LEU A 219 9.59 -23.58 14.64
N LEU A 220 8.95 -23.04 13.59
CA LEU A 220 9.33 -21.76 13.00
C LEU A 220 8.93 -20.57 13.88
N ASN A 221 7.99 -20.72 14.82
CA ASN A 221 7.58 -19.64 15.73
C ASN A 221 8.73 -19.16 16.62
N THR A 222 9.67 -20.05 16.99
CA THR A 222 10.89 -19.71 17.75
C THR A 222 11.88 -18.85 16.97
N VAL A 223 11.84 -18.90 15.63
CA VAL A 223 12.60 -18.05 14.71
C VAL A 223 11.71 -17.00 14.06
N GLY A 224 10.45 -16.90 14.49
CA GLY A 224 9.42 -16.07 13.88
C GLY A 224 9.84 -14.62 13.78
N HIS A 225 10.58 -14.10 14.77
CA HIS A 225 11.16 -12.75 14.76
C HIS A 225 12.27 -12.52 13.72
N ALA A 226 12.99 -13.57 13.29
CA ALA A 226 14.00 -13.46 12.24
C ALA A 226 13.40 -13.58 10.83
N ILE A 227 12.24 -14.27 10.73
CA ILE A 227 11.47 -14.42 9.50
C ILE A 227 10.47 -13.25 9.34
N TYR A 228 10.11 -12.58 10.44
CA TYR A 228 9.31 -11.36 10.56
C TYR A 228 10.13 -10.07 10.37
#